data_AF-A0A934AES3-F1
#
_entry.id   AF-A0A934AES3-F1
#
_cell.length_a   1.000
_cell.length_b   1.000
_cell.length_c   1.000
_cell.angle_alpha   90.00
_cell.angle_beta   90.00
_cell.angle_gamma   90.00
#
_symmetry.space_group_name_H-M   'P 1'
#
loop_
_entity.id
_entity.type
_entity.pdbx_description
1 polymer ?
#
loop_
_entity_poly.entity_id
_entity_poly.type
_entity_poly.pdbx_seq_one_letter_code
_entity_poly.pdbx_strand_id
1 'polypeptide(L)' 'MKKTLWTGATLTKQQLCFLDGISKEAKFSGGKKFSRAAIVRTALAVARKLNIDVSNVRTEDELERRFLQAFAHHAKTGK' A
#
# COMPACT_ATOMS: atom_id res chain seq x y z
N MET A 1 -1.71 -3.35 28.84
CA MET A 1 -2.38 -2.14 28.30
C MET A 1 -3.01 -2.48 26.96
N LYS A 2 -4.34 -2.51 26.86
CA LYS A 2 -5.04 -2.66 25.56
C LYS A 2 -4.98 -1.31 24.85
N LYS A 3 -4.10 -1.17 23.86
CA LYS A 3 -4.13 -0.01 22.96
C LYS A 3 -5.36 -0.16 22.08
N THR A 4 -6.39 0.62 22.37
CA THR A 4 -7.51 0.83 21.45
C THR A 4 -6.95 1.59 20.24
N LEU A 5 -6.50 0.84 19.23
CA LEU A 5 -6.06 1.39 17.94
C LEU A 5 -7.31 1.77 17.14
N TRP A 6 -7.76 3.01 17.28
CA TRP A 6 -8.65 3.60 16.29
C TRP A 6 -7.81 3.95 15.06
N THR A 7 -7.88 3.12 14.02
CA THR A 7 -7.09 3.24 12.78
C THR A 7 -8.02 3.21 11.57
N GLY A 8 -8.92 4.19 11.46
CA GLY A 8 -9.75 4.35 10.27
C GLY A 8 -9.00 5.17 9.23
N ALA A 9 -8.79 4.61 8.04
CA ALA A 9 -8.43 5.38 6.85
C ALA A 9 -9.68 5.47 5.98
N THR A 10 -10.09 6.67 5.60
CA THR A 10 -11.19 6.88 4.66
C THR A 10 -10.70 6.65 3.25
N LEU A 11 -11.28 5.66 2.57
CA LEU A 11 -10.98 5.33 1.18
C LEU A 11 -12.19 5.64 0.32
N THR A 12 -11.95 6.15 -0.89
CA THR A 12 -13.01 6.36 -1.88
C THR A 12 -13.58 5.03 -2.35
N LYS A 13 -14.79 5.05 -2.92
CA LYS A 13 -15.40 3.85 -3.53
C LYS A 13 -14.48 3.22 -4.57
N GLN A 14 -13.79 4.03 -5.37
CA GLN A 14 -12.85 3.57 -6.39
C GLN A 14 -11.65 2.84 -5.77
N GLN A 15 -11.07 3.38 -4.68
CA GLN A 15 -10.00 2.72 -3.95
C GLN A 15 -10.47 1.39 -3.32
N LEU A 16 -11.68 1.34 -2.77
CA LEU A 16 -12.26 0.09 -2.25
C LEU A 16 -12.46 -0.95 -3.35
N CYS A 17 -12.96 -0.56 -4.52
CA CYS A 17 -13.09 -1.45 -5.68
C CYS A 17 -11.73 -1.98 -6.16
N PHE A 18 -10.71 -1.12 -6.17
CA PHE A 18 -9.34 -1.54 -6.50
C PHE A 18 -8.81 -2.61 -5.54
N LEU A 19 -8.98 -2.41 -4.22
CA LEU A 19 -8.60 -3.42 -3.21
C LEU A 19 -9.37 -4.73 -3.37
N ASP A 20 -10.66 -4.66 -3.71
CA ASP A 20 -11.46 -5.86 -4.01
C ASP A 20 -10.98 -6.57 -5.28
N GLY A 21 -10.55 -5.81 -6.29
CA GLY A 21 -9.92 -6.33 -7.50
C GLY A 21 -8.68 -7.16 -7.19
N ILE A 22 -7.73 -6.59 -6.44
CA ILE A 22 -6.53 -7.30 -5.98
C ILE A 22 -6.90 -8.59 -5.24
N SER A 23 -7.86 -8.51 -4.30
CA SER A 23 -8.27 -9.70 -3.55
C SER A 23 -8.89 -10.78 -4.42
N LYS A 24 -9.64 -10.41 -5.46
CA LYS A 24 -10.28 -11.37 -6.38
C LYS A 24 -9.21 -12.01 -7.24
N GLU A 25 -8.35 -11.22 -7.85
CA GLU A 25 -7.27 -11.70 -8.72
C GLU A 25 -6.34 -12.65 -7.99
N ALA A 26 -5.95 -12.33 -6.75
CA ALA A 26 -5.14 -13.21 -5.91
C ALA A 26 -5.83 -14.55 -5.60
N LYS A 27 -7.16 -14.58 -5.50
CA LYS A 27 -7.92 -15.84 -5.32
C LYS A 27 -8.03 -16.62 -6.63
N PHE A 28 -8.35 -15.96 -7.73
CA PHE A 28 -8.60 -16.61 -9.03
C PHE A 28 -7.32 -17.12 -9.70
N SER A 29 -6.16 -16.53 -9.39
CA SER A 29 -4.85 -17.02 -9.82
C SER A 29 -4.33 -18.24 -9.02
N GLY A 30 -5.21 -18.91 -8.25
CA GLY A 30 -4.86 -20.09 -7.44
C GLY A 30 -4.34 -19.78 -6.04
N GLY A 31 -4.26 -18.50 -5.66
CA GLY A 31 -3.93 -18.07 -4.31
C GLY A 31 -5.16 -18.02 -3.38
N LYS A 32 -5.18 -17.04 -2.46
CA LYS A 32 -6.25 -16.88 -1.47
C LYS A 32 -6.85 -15.48 -1.49
N LYS A 33 -8.07 -15.38 -0.95
CA LYS A 33 -8.73 -14.10 -0.73
C LYS A 33 -8.04 -13.32 0.39
N PHE A 34 -7.80 -12.03 0.18
CA PHE A 34 -7.23 -11.13 1.18
C PHE A 34 -8.27 -10.09 1.61
N SER A 35 -8.31 -9.76 2.90
CA SER A 35 -9.13 -8.62 3.33
C SER A 35 -8.50 -7.31 2.85
N ARG A 36 -9.33 -6.29 2.59
CA ARG A 36 -8.87 -4.93 2.25
C ARG A 36 -7.82 -4.42 3.23
N ALA A 37 -8.07 -4.64 4.52
CA ALA A 37 -7.14 -4.27 5.59
C ALA A 37 -5.81 -5.05 5.52
N ALA A 38 -5.82 -6.33 5.15
CA ALA A 38 -4.58 -7.08 4.94
C ALA A 38 -3.76 -6.52 3.77
N ILE A 39 -4.41 -6.15 2.67
CA ILE A 39 -3.74 -5.57 1.50
C ILE A 39 -3.08 -4.23 1.89
N VAL A 40 -3.84 -3.33 2.53
CA VAL A 40 -3.31 -2.03 2.99
C VAL A 40 -2.17 -2.21 3.99
N ARG A 41 -2.29 -3.12 4.97
CA ARG A 41 -1.21 -3.40 5.92
C ARG A 41 0.05 -3.91 5.24
N THR A 42 -0.08 -4.80 4.26
CA THR A 42 1.06 -5.30 3.49
C THR A 42 1.72 -4.17 2.69
N ALA A 43 0.93 -3.32 2.03
CA ALA A 43 1.46 -2.17 1.29
C ALA A 43 2.25 -1.21 2.20
N LEU A 44 1.71 -0.89 3.38
CA LEU A 44 2.40 -0.06 4.37
C LEU A 44 3.69 -0.73 4.89
N ALA A 45 3.67 -2.04 5.11
CA ALA A 45 4.85 -2.78 5.52
C ALA A 45 5.96 -2.75 4.45
N VAL A 46 5.59 -2.81 3.16
CA VAL A 46 6.53 -2.65 2.04
C VAL A 46 7.07 -1.23 1.99
N ALA A 47 6.20 -0.20 2.06
CA ALA A 47 6.62 1.20 2.06
C ALA A 47 7.65 1.49 3.16
N ARG A 48 7.45 0.93 4.36
CA ARG A 48 8.40 1.05 5.47
C ARG A 48 9.76 0.42 5.16
N LYS A 49 9.79 -0.72 4.45
CA LYS A 49 11.06 -1.38 4.05
C LYS A 49 11.81 -0.60 2.98
N LEU A 50 11.09 0.12 2.12
CA LEU A 50 11.69 0.94 1.07
C LEU A 50 12.32 2.24 1.58
N ASN A 51 12.16 2.57 2.87
CA ASN A 51 12.70 3.77 3.50
C ASN A 51 12.48 5.04 2.66
N ILE A 52 11.23 5.23 2.23
CA ILE A 52 10.84 6.31 1.33
C ILE A 52 11.13 7.65 2.01
N ASP A 53 11.99 8.47 1.41
CA ASP A 53 12.24 9.83 1.88
C ASP A 53 11.04 10.73 1.56
N VAL A 54 10.37 11.17 2.62
CA VAL A 54 9.21 12.07 2.56
C VAL A 54 9.57 13.50 3.00
N SER A 55 10.86 13.81 3.13
CA SER A 55 11.32 15.15 3.52
C SER A 55 10.84 16.19 2.53
N ASN A 56 10.28 17.29 3.05
CA ASN A 56 9.74 18.42 2.29
C ASN A 56 8.60 18.11 1.31
N VAL A 57 7.92 16.97 1.44
CA VAL A 57 6.70 16.67 0.66
C VAL A 57 5.55 17.55 1.14
N ARG A 58 4.93 18.31 0.23
CA ARG A 58 3.86 19.28 0.51
C ARG A 58 2.52 18.91 -0.11
N THR A 59 2.52 18.04 -1.11
CA THR A 59 1.31 17.63 -1.85
C THR A 59 1.20 16.12 -1.96
N GLU A 60 -0.02 15.62 -2.20
CA GLU A 60 -0.23 14.20 -2.46
C GLU A 60 0.49 13.74 -3.73
N ASP A 61 0.55 14.57 -4.77
CA ASP A 61 1.29 14.29 -6.01
C ASP A 61 2.80 14.11 -5.75
N GLU A 62 3.39 14.95 -4.89
CA GLU A 62 4.79 14.81 -4.49
C GLU A 62 5.01 13.51 -3.71
N LEU A 63 4.09 13.17 -2.81
CA LEU A 63 4.14 11.92 -2.05
C LEU A 63 4.07 10.71 -3.00
N GLU A 64 3.13 10.72 -3.95
CA GLU A 64 2.97 9.66 -4.95
C GLU A 64 4.27 9.46 -5.74
N ARG A 65 4.90 10.56 -6.20
CA ARG A 65 6.19 10.49 -6.90
C ARG A 65 7.29 9.85 -6.06
N ARG A 66 7.37 10.15 -4.75
CA ARG A 66 8.35 9.51 -3.85
C ARG A 66 8.12 8.01 -3.75
N PHE A 67 6.85 7.58 -3.64
CA PHE A 67 6.50 6.16 -3.62
C PHE A 67 6.90 5.47 -4.93
N LEU A 68 6.54 6.04 -6.07
CA LEU A 68 6.88 5.49 -7.39
C LEU A 68 8.39 5.38 -7.59
N GLN A 69 9.16 6.40 -7.21
CA GLN A 69 10.62 6.37 -7.26
C GLN A 69 11.21 5.25 -6.41
N ALA A 70 10.71 5.07 -5.18
CA ALA A 70 11.18 4.01 -4.29
C ALA A 70 10.88 2.62 -4.85
N PHE A 71 9.67 2.40 -5.39
CA PHE A 71 9.32 1.14 -6.05
C PHE A 71 10.19 0.86 -7.28
N ALA A 72 10.41 1.88 -8.12
CA ALA A 72 11.22 1.75 -9.34
C ALA A 72 12.70 1.48 -9.01
N HIS A 73 13.24 2.13 -7.98
CA HIS A 73 14.60 1.87 -7.52
C HIS A 73 14.76 0.42 -7.05
N HIS A 74 13.85 -0.06 -6.20
CA HIS A 74 13.91 -1.44 -5.72
C HIS A 74 13.75 -2.48 -6.83
N ALA A 75 12.88 -2.22 -7.81
CA ALA A 75 12.72 -3.11 -8.97
C ALA A 75 13.99 -3.22 -9.83
N LYS A 76 14.82 -2.17 -9.88
CA LYS A 76 16.11 -2.17 -10.60
C LYS A 76 17.22 -2.87 -9.82
N THR A 77 17.23 -2.75 -8.50
CA THR A 77 18.27 -3.33 -7.62
C THR A 77 17.97 -4.77 -7.19
N GLY A 78 16.72 -5.24 -7.34
CA GLY A 78 16.29 -6.59 -6.99
C GLY A 78 16.51 -7.64 -8.07
N LYS A 79 17.39 -7.36 -9.05
CA LYS A 79 17.87 -8.31 -10.07
C LYS A 79 19.32 -8.69 -9.79
#